data_AF-A0A9X8G945-F1
#
_entry.id   AF-A0A9X8G945-F1
#
_cell.length_a   1.000
_cell.length_b   1.000
_cell.length_c   1.000
_cell.angle_alpha   90.00
_cell.angle_beta   90.00
_cell.angle_gamma   90.00
#
_symmetry.space_group_name_H-M   'P 1'
#
loop_
_entity.id
_entity.type
_entity.pdbx_description
1 polymer ?
#
loop_
_entity_poly.entity_id
_entity_poly.type
_entity_poly.pdbx_seq_one_letter_code
_entity_poly.pdbx_strand_id
1 'polypeptide(L)'
;MVQAAYIHIPFCQHICHYCDFNKVFIERQPVDQYLDYLEKEIINTVQRVPFDSMKTIFVGGGTPTALNMEQTKKLLEIINRHLRPFAPNCELTFEANPGDLPKEKLNVLLEGGVNRISFGVQTFRDELLEKIGRKHTREDAFLAIREAQEVGFKNINVDIIYALPGQTIEDVKETLDIAFTLGVQHFSAYSLIVEPKTVFYNLMNKGKLRLPGEDHEAKMYEMVMDEMEKHGYNQYEISNFSKGDNKSRHNLTYWNNEEYYGFGAGAHSYVNGERIQNVGPLKQYFNKIDETGFPYLDVHVVTEKEKMEEELFLGLRKTKGVSKIAFQKKFNMEMDQVFAKQLQNNQEQGLLEESDGYVRLTRKGKLLGNEVFQSFLID
;
A
#
# COMPACT_ATOMS: atom_id res chain seq x y z
N MET A 1 19.75 -3.18 -8.84
CA MET A 1 19.49 -1.76 -9.13
C MET A 1 18.02 -1.51 -8.93
N VAL A 2 17.71 -0.43 -8.23
CA VAL A 2 16.37 -0.07 -7.79
C VAL A 2 15.49 0.27 -9.00
N GLN A 3 14.24 -0.18 -9.01
CA GLN A 3 13.29 0.03 -10.13
C GLN A 3 11.92 0.52 -9.67
N ALA A 4 11.77 0.83 -8.39
CA ALA A 4 10.53 1.26 -7.77
C ALA A 4 10.76 2.48 -6.88
N ALA A 5 9.79 3.40 -6.84
CA ALA A 5 9.83 4.56 -5.96
C ALA A 5 8.48 4.80 -5.29
N TYR A 6 8.47 4.89 -3.96
CA TYR A 6 7.35 5.39 -3.18
C TYR A 6 7.60 6.87 -2.84
N ILE A 7 6.60 7.71 -3.06
CA ILE A 7 6.65 9.13 -2.71
C ILE A 7 5.55 9.40 -1.71
N HIS A 8 5.95 9.78 -0.50
CA HIS A 8 5.04 10.06 0.59
C HIS A 8 4.61 11.53 0.56
N ILE A 9 3.31 11.79 0.56
CA ILE A 9 2.72 13.13 0.74
C ILE A 9 1.94 13.12 2.06
N PRO A 10 2.48 13.73 3.14
CA PRO A 10 1.95 13.55 4.49
C PRO A 10 0.72 14.43 4.79
N PHE A 11 0.15 15.11 3.80
CA PHE A 11 -0.89 16.11 4.01
C PHE A 11 -2.29 15.50 3.87
N CYS A 12 -3.17 15.81 4.81
CA CYS A 12 -4.58 15.47 4.76
C CYS A 12 -5.45 16.71 4.98
N GLN A 13 -6.58 16.81 4.29
CA GLN A 13 -7.62 17.76 4.68
C GLN A 13 -8.32 17.31 5.97
N HIS A 14 -8.52 16.00 6.10
CA HIS A 14 -9.15 15.36 7.25
C HIS A 14 -8.41 14.06 7.60
N ILE A 15 -8.24 13.79 8.90
CA ILE A 15 -7.58 12.58 9.39
C ILE A 15 -8.64 11.56 9.82
N CYS A 16 -8.68 10.43 9.12
CA CYS A 16 -9.57 9.32 9.42
C CYS A 16 -9.25 8.73 10.81
N HIS A 17 -10.25 8.23 11.52
CA HIS A 17 -10.10 7.83 12.92
C HIS A 17 -9.21 6.59 13.15
N TYR A 18 -9.02 5.79 12.10
CA TYR A 18 -8.18 4.58 12.07
C TYR A 18 -6.79 4.81 11.48
N CYS A 19 -6.55 5.95 10.81
CA CYS A 19 -5.35 6.15 10.00
C CYS A 19 -4.09 6.25 10.88
N ASP A 20 -3.10 5.39 10.62
CA ASP A 20 -1.84 5.28 11.36
C ASP A 20 -0.63 5.85 10.61
N PHE A 21 -0.75 6.10 9.30
CA PHE A 21 0.28 6.70 8.43
C PHE A 21 0.99 7.92 9.04
N ASN A 22 2.15 8.30 8.50
CA ASN A 22 2.72 9.62 8.79
C ASN A 22 1.85 10.70 8.13
N LYS A 23 1.08 11.46 8.89
CA LYS A 23 0.15 12.46 8.36
C LYS A 23 0.01 13.68 9.25
N VAL A 24 -0.28 14.80 8.63
CA VAL A 24 -0.59 16.09 9.25
C VAL A 24 -1.75 16.75 8.53
N PHE A 25 -2.53 17.55 9.26
CA PHE A 25 -3.51 18.43 8.63
C PHE A 25 -2.78 19.42 7.73
N ILE A 26 -3.25 19.59 6.49
CA ILE A 26 -2.61 20.46 5.50
C ILE A 26 -2.70 21.94 5.86
N GLU A 27 -3.71 22.34 6.64
CA GLU A 27 -3.90 23.74 7.03
C GLU A 27 -2.65 24.30 7.72
N ARG A 28 -2.15 25.44 7.22
CA ARG A 28 -0.95 26.16 7.71
C ARG A 28 0.35 25.35 7.62
N GLN A 29 0.39 24.27 6.83
CA GLN A 29 1.64 23.55 6.58
C GLN A 29 2.44 24.17 5.45
N PRO A 30 3.78 24.07 5.48
CA PRO A 30 4.66 24.62 4.45
C PRO A 30 4.74 23.66 3.25
N VAL A 31 3.63 23.49 2.52
CA VAL A 31 3.51 22.48 1.44
C VAL A 31 4.50 22.73 0.28
N ASP A 32 4.65 23.97 -0.17
CA ASP A 32 5.55 24.28 -1.29
C ASP A 32 7.02 24.04 -0.92
N GLN A 33 7.40 24.42 0.31
CA GLN A 33 8.71 24.12 0.89
C GLN A 33 8.90 22.62 1.02
N TYR A 34 7.88 21.87 1.44
CA TYR A 34 7.98 20.42 1.50
C TYR A 34 8.32 19.80 0.13
N LEU A 35 7.68 20.28 -0.94
CA LEU A 35 7.99 19.83 -2.29
C LEU A 35 9.41 20.22 -2.74
N ASP A 36 9.93 21.37 -2.32
CA ASP A 36 11.33 21.75 -2.59
C ASP A 36 12.32 20.81 -1.89
N TYR A 37 12.05 20.44 -0.64
CA TYR A 37 12.90 19.51 0.10
C TYR A 37 12.77 18.07 -0.40
N LEU A 38 11.58 17.67 -0.85
CA LEU A 38 11.36 16.40 -1.53
C LEU A 38 12.19 16.32 -2.82
N GLU A 39 12.23 17.39 -3.62
CA GLU A 39 13.08 17.45 -4.82
C GLU A 39 14.56 17.32 -4.46
N LYS A 40 15.03 18.04 -3.43
CA LYS A 40 16.42 17.92 -2.92
C LYS A 40 16.74 16.49 -2.50
N GLU A 41 15.86 15.84 -1.73
CA GLU A 41 16.04 14.45 -1.31
C GLU A 41 16.16 13.51 -2.51
N ILE A 42 15.24 13.63 -3.48
CA ILE A 42 15.25 12.80 -4.68
C ILE A 42 16.58 12.95 -5.42
N ILE A 43 17.02 14.20 -5.68
CA ILE A 43 18.29 14.49 -6.37
C ILE A 43 19.46 13.85 -5.64
N ASN A 44 19.58 14.08 -4.32
CA ASN A 44 20.70 13.55 -3.53
C ASN A 44 20.71 12.02 -3.52
N THR A 45 19.53 11.40 -3.44
CA THR A 45 19.39 9.94 -3.36
C THR A 45 19.73 9.28 -4.69
N VAL A 46 19.23 9.78 -5.82
CA VAL A 46 19.50 9.18 -7.13
C VAL A 46 20.93 9.42 -7.61
N GLN A 47 21.59 10.47 -7.11
CA GLN A 47 23.03 10.67 -7.29
C GLN A 47 23.85 9.67 -6.47
N ARG A 48 23.45 9.41 -5.21
CA ARG A 48 24.13 8.47 -4.31
C ARG A 48 23.93 7.02 -4.74
N VAL A 49 22.72 6.65 -5.12
CA VAL A 49 22.37 5.32 -5.63
C VAL A 49 21.65 5.49 -6.95
N PRO A 50 22.36 5.39 -8.08
CA PRO A 50 21.77 5.48 -9.41
C PRO A 50 20.83 4.32 -9.73
N PHE A 51 19.94 4.55 -10.69
CA PHE A 51 19.03 3.56 -11.27
C PHE A 51 19.06 3.64 -12.79
N ASP A 52 18.66 2.56 -13.47
CA ASP A 52 18.58 2.52 -14.92
C ASP A 52 17.25 3.06 -15.45
N SER A 53 16.14 2.53 -14.94
CA SER A 53 14.79 2.98 -15.29
C SER A 53 13.78 2.56 -14.23
N MET A 54 12.75 3.40 -14.02
CA MET A 54 11.66 3.10 -13.09
C MET A 54 10.59 2.24 -13.75
N LYS A 55 10.21 1.14 -13.10
CA LYS A 55 9.08 0.28 -13.48
C LYS A 55 7.78 0.66 -12.79
N THR A 56 7.89 1.21 -11.58
CA THR A 56 6.73 1.62 -10.80
C THR A 56 7.05 2.80 -9.91
N ILE A 57 6.13 3.76 -9.84
CA ILE A 57 6.18 4.89 -8.93
C ILE A 57 4.81 4.97 -8.27
N PHE A 58 4.79 5.14 -6.96
CA PHE A 58 3.56 5.22 -6.18
C PHE A 58 3.57 6.47 -5.32
N VAL A 59 2.63 7.36 -5.59
CA VAL A 59 2.43 8.56 -4.77
C VAL A 59 1.29 8.27 -3.79
N GLY A 60 1.61 8.22 -2.51
CA GLY A 60 0.67 7.90 -1.44
C GLY A 60 0.94 8.68 -0.15
N GLY A 61 0.38 8.24 0.97
CA GLY A 61 0.75 8.72 2.30
C GLY A 61 -0.44 9.20 3.12
N GLY A 62 -0.49 10.49 3.43
CA GLY A 62 -1.69 11.11 3.97
C GLY A 62 -2.78 11.12 2.91
N THR A 63 -2.76 12.12 2.03
CA THR A 63 -3.65 12.20 0.87
C THR A 63 -2.97 13.02 -0.22
N PRO A 64 -2.36 12.41 -1.24
CA PRO A 64 -1.71 13.15 -2.33
C PRO A 64 -2.64 14.14 -3.03
N THR A 65 -3.93 13.81 -3.15
CA THR A 65 -4.93 14.73 -3.71
C THR A 65 -5.25 15.95 -2.84
N ALA A 66 -4.72 16.05 -1.62
CA ALA A 66 -4.84 17.27 -0.80
C ALA A 66 -3.97 18.42 -1.34
N LEU A 67 -2.93 18.14 -2.13
CA LEU A 67 -2.15 19.18 -2.81
C LEU A 67 -3.04 20.03 -3.71
N ASN A 68 -2.82 21.34 -3.81
CA ASN A 68 -3.56 22.14 -4.78
C ASN A 68 -3.10 21.83 -6.23
N MET A 69 -3.74 22.47 -7.22
CA MET A 69 -3.43 22.24 -8.65
C MET A 69 -1.95 22.49 -8.98
N GLU A 70 -1.40 23.62 -8.55
CA GLU A 70 -0.02 24.01 -8.86
C GLU A 70 1.01 23.12 -8.15
N GLN A 71 0.73 22.73 -6.91
CA GLN A 71 1.53 21.76 -6.15
C GLN A 71 1.52 20.37 -6.78
N THR A 72 0.38 19.96 -7.32
CA THR A 72 0.25 18.69 -8.06
C THR A 72 1.11 18.72 -9.32
N LYS A 73 1.04 19.81 -10.11
CA LYS A 73 1.90 20.00 -11.29
C LYS A 73 3.38 19.99 -10.91
N LYS A 74 3.76 20.71 -9.85
CA LYS A 74 5.13 20.75 -9.34
C LYS A 74 5.64 19.35 -8.97
N LEU A 75 4.83 18.56 -8.26
CA LEU A 75 5.19 17.18 -7.91
C LEU A 75 5.39 16.31 -9.16
N LEU A 76 4.49 16.39 -10.13
CA LEU A 76 4.61 15.65 -11.39
C LEU A 76 5.84 16.08 -12.19
N GLU A 77 6.19 17.37 -12.17
CA GLU A 77 7.41 17.90 -12.77
C GLU A 77 8.67 17.33 -12.09
N ILE A 78 8.71 17.30 -10.76
CA ILE A 78 9.80 16.69 -9.98
C ILE A 78 9.99 15.23 -10.38
N ILE A 79 8.89 14.45 -10.41
CA ILE A 79 8.92 13.03 -10.79
C ILE A 79 9.46 12.87 -12.22
N ASN A 80 8.93 13.62 -13.18
CA ASN A 80 9.31 13.51 -14.58
C ASN A 80 10.74 13.99 -14.84
N ARG A 81 11.25 14.94 -14.06
CA ARG A 81 12.60 15.46 -14.20
C ARG A 81 13.65 14.50 -13.64
N HIS A 82 13.39 13.90 -12.47
CA HIS A 82 14.44 13.23 -11.69
C HIS A 82 14.29 11.72 -11.56
N LEU A 83 13.11 11.16 -11.85
CA LEU A 83 12.86 9.70 -11.78
C LEU A 83 12.76 9.04 -13.16
N ARG A 84 13.12 9.78 -14.23
CA ARG A 84 13.27 9.24 -15.58
C ARG A 84 14.69 8.69 -15.81
N PRO A 85 14.86 7.74 -16.74
CA PRO A 85 13.86 7.23 -17.67
C PRO A 85 12.87 6.24 -17.04
N PHE A 86 11.68 6.13 -17.64
CA PHE A 86 10.69 5.12 -17.28
C PHE A 86 10.85 3.88 -18.15
N ALA A 87 10.70 2.71 -17.56
CA ALA A 87 10.63 1.46 -18.30
C ALA A 87 9.36 1.42 -19.17
N PRO A 88 9.33 0.61 -20.25
CA PRO A 88 8.11 0.38 -21.00
C PRO A 88 6.98 -0.07 -20.07
N ASN A 89 5.81 0.56 -20.20
CA ASN A 89 4.65 0.33 -19.34
C ASN A 89 4.88 0.63 -17.85
N CYS A 90 5.78 1.56 -17.48
CA CYS A 90 5.94 2.00 -16.10
C CYS A 90 4.58 2.33 -15.47
N GLU A 91 4.30 1.77 -14.30
CA GLU A 91 3.10 2.11 -13.52
C GLU A 91 3.38 3.38 -12.72
N LEU A 92 2.56 4.43 -12.89
CA LEU A 92 2.58 5.58 -12.00
C LEU A 92 1.21 5.65 -11.32
N THR A 93 1.19 5.25 -10.04
CA THR A 93 0.00 5.26 -9.19
C THR A 93 -0.11 6.56 -8.41
N PHE A 94 -1.31 7.10 -8.31
CA PHE A 94 -1.63 8.21 -7.42
C PHE A 94 -2.80 7.85 -6.51
N GLU A 95 -2.64 7.98 -5.20
CA GLU A 95 -3.74 7.82 -4.25
C GLU A 95 -4.64 9.05 -4.21
N ALA A 96 -5.94 8.80 -4.13
CA ALA A 96 -6.97 9.81 -4.15
C ALA A 96 -8.05 9.55 -3.10
N ASN A 97 -8.46 10.64 -2.46
CA ASN A 97 -9.67 10.67 -1.66
C ASN A 97 -10.85 11.08 -2.56
N PRO A 98 -11.98 10.34 -2.58
CA PRO A 98 -13.21 10.86 -3.17
C PRO A 98 -13.56 12.24 -2.58
N GLY A 99 -14.08 13.15 -3.40
CA GLY A 99 -14.41 14.52 -3.01
C GLY A 99 -13.26 15.54 -3.10
N ASP A 100 -11.99 15.12 -3.11
CA ASP A 100 -10.82 16.02 -3.17
C ASP A 100 -10.23 16.17 -4.58
N LEU A 101 -10.94 15.69 -5.61
CA LEU A 101 -10.37 15.49 -6.94
C LEU A 101 -11.32 15.96 -8.05
N PRO A 102 -11.28 17.25 -8.41
CA PRO A 102 -12.06 17.76 -9.53
C PRO A 102 -11.54 17.21 -10.87
N LYS A 103 -12.42 17.15 -11.88
CA LYS A 103 -12.11 16.64 -13.22
C LYS A 103 -10.90 17.29 -13.88
N GLU A 104 -10.66 18.60 -13.68
CA GLU A 104 -9.46 19.27 -14.22
C GLU A 104 -8.17 18.67 -13.64
N LYS A 105 -8.19 18.29 -12.36
CA LYS A 105 -7.02 17.72 -11.68
C LYS A 105 -6.77 16.29 -12.13
N LEU A 106 -7.81 15.52 -12.43
CA LEU A 106 -7.70 14.21 -13.08
C LEU A 106 -6.97 14.30 -14.44
N ASN A 107 -7.30 15.30 -15.26
CA ASN A 107 -6.60 15.54 -16.53
C ASN A 107 -5.12 15.85 -16.32
N VAL A 108 -4.79 16.72 -15.36
CA VAL A 108 -3.39 17.05 -15.02
C VAL A 108 -2.61 15.81 -14.57
N LEU A 109 -3.23 14.90 -13.80
CA LEU A 109 -2.59 13.65 -13.42
C LEU A 109 -2.29 12.76 -14.65
N LEU A 110 -3.27 12.57 -15.55
CA LEU A 110 -3.06 11.81 -16.79
C LEU A 110 -1.96 12.42 -17.66
N GLU A 111 -1.99 13.73 -17.88
CA GLU A 111 -0.98 14.47 -18.66
C GLU A 111 0.42 14.39 -18.04
N GLY A 112 0.49 14.36 -16.70
CA GLY A 112 1.73 14.14 -15.95
C GLY A 112 2.26 12.70 -16.01
N GLY A 113 1.53 11.78 -16.65
CA GLY A 113 1.92 10.38 -16.86
C GLY A 113 1.35 9.41 -15.83
N VAL A 114 0.47 9.85 -14.92
CA VAL A 114 -0.23 8.94 -14.00
C VAL A 114 -1.15 8.04 -14.82
N ASN A 115 -1.03 6.73 -14.64
CA ASN A 115 -1.81 5.76 -15.40
C ASN A 115 -2.56 4.75 -14.52
N ARG A 116 -2.40 4.85 -13.20
CA ARG A 116 -3.19 4.14 -12.19
C ARG A 116 -3.65 5.11 -11.10
N ILE A 117 -4.90 5.02 -10.69
CA ILE A 117 -5.46 5.82 -9.58
C ILE A 117 -6.08 4.90 -8.54
N SER A 118 -5.85 5.20 -7.25
CA SER A 118 -6.34 4.42 -6.12
C SER A 118 -7.29 5.25 -5.28
N PHE A 119 -8.58 4.91 -5.27
CA PHE A 119 -9.58 5.63 -4.48
C PHE A 119 -9.83 4.95 -3.14
N GLY A 120 -9.61 5.70 -2.06
CA GLY A 120 -9.88 5.27 -0.70
C GLY A 120 -11.36 5.20 -0.34
N VAL A 121 -12.21 4.41 -0.99
CA VAL A 121 -13.67 4.48 -0.76
C VAL A 121 -14.10 3.97 0.62
N GLN A 122 -13.47 2.90 1.10
CA GLN A 122 -13.71 2.20 2.36
C GLN A 122 -15.05 1.46 2.43
N THR A 123 -16.17 2.14 2.21
CA THR A 123 -17.53 1.56 2.15
C THR A 123 -18.48 2.52 1.42
N PHE A 124 -19.60 2.01 0.92
CA PHE A 124 -20.67 2.81 0.29
C PHE A 124 -21.81 3.16 1.26
N ARG A 125 -21.60 2.97 2.57
CA ARG A 125 -22.56 3.37 3.61
C ARG A 125 -22.11 4.62 4.34
N ASP A 126 -22.83 5.72 4.13
CA ASP A 126 -22.47 7.03 4.69
C ASP A 126 -22.40 7.03 6.22
N GLU A 127 -23.29 6.29 6.89
CA GLU A 127 -23.24 6.14 8.35
C GLU A 127 -21.95 5.49 8.86
N LEU A 128 -21.41 4.52 8.10
CA LEU A 128 -20.13 3.88 8.43
C LEU A 128 -18.97 4.82 8.10
N LEU A 129 -19.03 5.55 6.97
CA LEU A 129 -18.05 6.56 6.58
C LEU A 129 -17.90 7.64 7.66
N GLU A 130 -19.02 8.17 8.17
CA GLU A 130 -19.02 9.16 9.25
C GLU A 130 -18.35 8.59 10.52
N LYS A 131 -18.69 7.37 10.92
CA LYS A 131 -18.10 6.69 12.11
C LYS A 131 -16.59 6.53 12.01
N ILE A 132 -16.04 6.36 10.81
CA ILE A 132 -14.59 6.17 10.59
C ILE A 132 -13.87 7.50 10.29
N GLY A 133 -14.59 8.62 10.36
CA GLY A 133 -14.05 9.97 10.19
C GLY A 133 -13.80 10.35 8.73
N ARG A 134 -14.46 9.69 7.78
CA ARG A 134 -14.42 10.06 6.35
C ARG A 134 -15.44 11.17 6.09
N LYS A 135 -15.09 12.08 5.18
CA LYS A 135 -15.92 13.26 4.82
C LYS A 135 -16.62 13.14 3.47
N HIS A 136 -16.15 12.23 2.62
CA HIS A 136 -16.83 11.92 1.37
C HIS A 136 -18.08 11.08 1.64
N THR A 137 -19.02 11.17 0.72
CA THR A 137 -20.24 10.37 0.66
C THR A 137 -20.10 9.27 -0.39
N ARG A 138 -21.04 8.33 -0.38
CA ARG A 138 -21.23 7.37 -1.47
C ARG A 138 -21.31 8.06 -2.84
N GLU A 139 -22.04 9.17 -2.95
CA GLU A 139 -22.22 9.91 -4.20
C GLU A 139 -20.90 10.52 -4.69
N ASP A 140 -20.06 11.02 -3.79
CA ASP A 140 -18.72 11.53 -4.12
C ASP A 140 -17.82 10.42 -4.70
N ALA A 141 -17.91 9.21 -4.15
CA ALA A 141 -17.17 8.05 -4.66
C ALA A 141 -17.61 7.66 -6.08
N PHE A 142 -18.93 7.61 -6.34
CA PHE A 142 -19.45 7.36 -7.67
C PHE A 142 -19.02 8.43 -8.67
N LEU A 143 -19.11 9.71 -8.28
CA LEU A 143 -18.69 10.84 -9.11
C LEU A 143 -17.21 10.73 -9.47
N ALA A 144 -16.33 10.56 -8.48
CA ALA A 144 -14.89 10.52 -8.68
C ALA A 144 -14.45 9.37 -9.61
N ILE A 145 -15.04 8.18 -9.44
CA ILE A 145 -14.73 7.02 -10.27
C ILE A 145 -15.23 7.22 -11.69
N ARG A 146 -16.45 7.73 -11.87
CA ARG A 146 -16.99 8.03 -13.19
C ARG A 146 -16.15 9.08 -13.91
N GLU A 147 -15.79 10.16 -13.24
CA GLU A 147 -14.96 11.21 -13.84
C GLU A 147 -13.56 10.69 -14.21
N ALA A 148 -12.95 9.85 -13.38
CA ALA A 148 -11.69 9.20 -13.69
C ALA A 148 -11.79 8.32 -14.96
N GLN A 149 -12.88 7.56 -15.10
CA GLN A 149 -13.15 6.78 -16.32
C GLN A 149 -13.36 7.68 -17.54
N GLU A 150 -14.15 8.77 -17.39
CA GLU A 150 -14.45 9.71 -18.47
C GLU A 150 -13.20 10.43 -19.00
N VAL A 151 -12.26 10.80 -18.14
CA VAL A 151 -11.00 11.41 -18.59
C VAL A 151 -10.03 10.39 -19.22
N GLY A 152 -10.25 9.10 -18.99
CA GLY A 152 -9.53 8.01 -19.66
C GLY A 152 -8.64 7.14 -18.78
N PHE A 153 -8.77 7.17 -17.45
CA PHE A 153 -8.10 6.17 -16.60
C PHE A 153 -8.64 4.77 -16.90
N LYS A 154 -7.73 3.84 -17.19
CA LYS A 154 -8.03 2.43 -17.49
C LYS A 154 -7.66 1.46 -16.38
N ASN A 155 -6.93 1.93 -15.37
CA ASN A 155 -6.52 1.15 -14.21
C ASN A 155 -6.93 1.92 -12.95
N ILE A 156 -8.12 1.60 -12.46
CA ILE A 156 -8.69 2.21 -11.26
C ILE A 156 -8.75 1.15 -10.18
N ASN A 157 -8.21 1.50 -9.01
CA ASN A 157 -8.39 0.74 -7.78
C ASN A 157 -9.43 1.41 -6.88
N VAL A 158 -10.20 0.59 -6.18
CA VAL A 158 -11.07 0.99 -5.08
C VAL A 158 -10.64 0.25 -3.81
N ASP A 159 -10.22 1.00 -2.80
CA ASP A 159 -9.93 0.46 -1.47
C ASP A 159 -11.23 0.34 -0.67
N ILE A 160 -11.43 -0.81 -0.05
CA ILE A 160 -12.56 -1.18 0.80
C ILE A 160 -12.00 -1.62 2.15
N ILE A 161 -12.69 -1.28 3.23
CA ILE A 161 -12.37 -1.77 4.56
C ILE A 161 -13.55 -2.59 5.10
N TYR A 162 -13.26 -3.80 5.54
CA TYR A 162 -14.19 -4.64 6.29
C TYR A 162 -13.82 -4.67 7.78
N ALA A 163 -14.67 -5.28 8.60
CA ALA A 163 -14.57 -5.25 10.06
C ALA A 163 -14.65 -3.83 10.69
N LEU A 164 -15.36 -2.89 10.05
CA LEU A 164 -15.59 -1.55 10.58
C LEU A 164 -16.48 -1.58 11.85
N PRO A 165 -16.45 -0.52 12.69
CA PRO A 165 -17.22 -0.50 13.93
C PRO A 165 -18.74 -0.60 13.69
N GLY A 166 -19.32 -1.71 14.16
CA GLY A 166 -20.74 -2.03 13.97
C GLY A 166 -21.13 -2.48 12.56
N GLN A 167 -20.16 -2.81 11.69
CA GLN A 167 -20.41 -3.36 10.36
C GLN A 167 -20.83 -4.83 10.47
N THR A 168 -21.86 -5.19 9.70
CA THR A 168 -22.34 -6.57 9.56
C THR A 168 -21.79 -7.23 8.31
N ILE A 169 -21.94 -8.55 8.23
CA ILE A 169 -21.58 -9.38 7.07
C ILE A 169 -22.40 -8.92 5.84
N GLU A 170 -23.66 -8.57 6.04
CA GLU A 170 -24.57 -8.03 5.03
C GLU A 170 -24.11 -6.66 4.50
N ASP A 171 -23.55 -5.80 5.37
CA ASP A 171 -23.03 -4.49 4.96
C ASP A 171 -21.78 -4.62 4.07
N VAL A 172 -20.92 -5.61 4.36
CA VAL A 172 -19.78 -5.95 3.49
C VAL A 172 -20.29 -6.43 2.13
N LYS A 173 -21.29 -7.32 2.13
CA LYS A 173 -21.89 -7.82 0.89
C LYS A 173 -22.47 -6.70 0.03
N GLU A 174 -23.25 -5.80 0.62
CA GLU A 174 -23.82 -4.64 -0.10
C GLU A 174 -22.70 -3.74 -0.66
N THR A 175 -21.64 -3.52 0.13
CA THR A 175 -20.48 -2.75 -0.33
C THR A 175 -19.85 -3.39 -1.57
N LEU A 176 -19.69 -4.72 -1.59
CA LEU A 176 -19.16 -5.46 -2.74
C LEU A 176 -20.10 -5.44 -3.94
N ASP A 177 -21.40 -5.69 -3.72
CA ASP A 177 -22.42 -5.66 -4.76
C ASP A 177 -22.41 -4.31 -5.49
N ILE A 178 -22.34 -3.20 -4.76
CA ILE A 178 -22.17 -1.86 -5.33
C ILE A 178 -20.83 -1.73 -6.04
N ALA A 179 -19.72 -2.13 -5.40
CA ALA A 179 -18.37 -2.01 -5.96
C ALA A 179 -18.26 -2.67 -7.35
N PHE A 180 -18.85 -3.85 -7.52
CA PHE A 180 -18.82 -4.58 -8.79
C PHE A 180 -19.56 -3.87 -9.93
N THR A 181 -20.52 -2.98 -9.62
CA THR A 181 -21.20 -2.16 -10.64
C THR A 181 -20.33 -1.06 -11.24
N LEU A 182 -19.22 -0.72 -10.58
CA LEU A 182 -18.36 0.41 -10.97
C LEU A 182 -17.49 0.12 -12.19
N GLY A 183 -17.34 -1.15 -12.56
CA GLY A 183 -16.51 -1.54 -13.71
C GLY A 183 -15.01 -1.24 -13.54
N VAL A 184 -14.51 -1.17 -12.30
CA VAL A 184 -13.09 -0.92 -12.00
C VAL A 184 -12.25 -2.19 -12.15
N GLN A 185 -10.94 -2.03 -12.34
CA GLN A 185 -10.04 -3.13 -12.70
C GLN A 185 -9.43 -3.81 -11.47
N HIS A 186 -9.44 -3.13 -10.34
CA HIS A 186 -8.73 -3.55 -9.14
C HIS A 186 -9.49 -3.17 -7.87
N PHE A 187 -9.39 -4.03 -6.87
CA PHE A 187 -9.88 -3.77 -5.51
C PHE A 187 -8.81 -4.11 -4.50
N SER A 188 -8.66 -3.25 -3.50
CA SER A 188 -8.00 -3.60 -2.25
C SER A 188 -9.07 -3.77 -1.17
N ALA A 189 -9.05 -4.86 -0.44
CA ALA A 189 -9.92 -5.12 0.70
C ALA A 189 -9.06 -5.36 1.95
N TYR A 190 -9.14 -4.44 2.90
CA TYR A 190 -8.37 -4.50 4.14
C TYR A 190 -9.30 -4.79 5.32
N SER A 191 -8.84 -5.60 6.26
CA SER A 191 -9.45 -5.61 7.59
C SER A 191 -9.09 -4.32 8.31
N LEU A 192 -10.02 -3.77 9.09
CA LEU A 192 -9.72 -2.66 9.97
C LEU A 192 -8.76 -3.10 11.08
N ILE A 193 -7.55 -2.53 11.07
CA ILE A 193 -6.58 -2.72 12.14
C ILE A 193 -6.58 -1.48 13.04
N VAL A 194 -6.58 -1.69 14.36
CA VAL A 194 -6.49 -0.60 15.34
C VAL A 194 -5.05 -0.39 15.77
N GLU A 195 -4.45 0.66 15.24
CA GLU A 195 -3.05 0.97 15.50
C GLU A 195 -2.87 1.96 16.66
N PRO A 196 -1.76 1.86 17.43
CA PRO A 196 -1.43 2.82 18.47
C PRO A 196 -1.47 4.27 17.98
N LYS A 197 -1.82 5.20 18.87
CA LYS A 197 -1.88 6.65 18.61
C LYS A 197 -2.98 7.09 17.63
N THR A 198 -3.91 6.20 17.26
CA THR A 198 -5.11 6.55 16.48
C THR A 198 -6.28 6.97 17.38
N VAL A 199 -7.31 7.60 16.80
CA VAL A 199 -8.56 7.91 17.53
C VAL A 199 -9.24 6.61 17.95
N PHE A 200 -9.26 5.61 17.08
CA PHE A 200 -9.80 4.28 17.37
C PHE A 200 -9.08 3.59 18.52
N TYR A 201 -7.75 3.63 18.59
CA TYR A 201 -7.01 3.09 19.73
C TYR A 201 -7.41 3.76 21.05
N ASN A 202 -7.57 5.09 21.04
CA ASN A 202 -8.04 5.83 22.22
C ASN A 202 -9.48 5.47 22.62
N LEU A 203 -10.36 5.17 21.66
CA LEU A 203 -11.72 4.72 21.93
C LEU A 203 -11.76 3.27 22.43
N MET A 204 -10.94 2.40 21.86
CA MET A 204 -10.79 1.00 22.25
C MET A 204 -10.32 0.90 23.70
N ASN A 205 -9.27 1.65 24.09
CA ASN A 205 -8.77 1.70 25.47
C ASN A 205 -9.80 2.24 26.48
N LYS A 206 -10.81 2.98 26.01
CA LYS A 206 -11.92 3.48 26.84
C LYS A 206 -13.14 2.54 26.83
N GLY A 207 -13.07 1.38 26.16
CA GLY A 207 -14.19 0.46 25.99
C GLY A 207 -15.33 1.01 25.12
N LYS A 208 -15.04 2.03 24.28
CA LYS A 208 -16.03 2.74 23.47
C LYS A 208 -16.01 2.36 21.98
N LEU A 209 -15.02 1.59 21.54
CA LEU A 209 -14.97 1.03 20.19
C LEU A 209 -15.46 -0.41 20.23
N ARG A 210 -16.48 -0.72 19.42
CA ARG A 210 -16.98 -2.10 19.25
C ARG A 210 -16.66 -2.54 17.84
N LEU A 211 -15.74 -3.50 17.73
CA LEU A 211 -15.38 -4.14 16.48
C LEU A 211 -16.04 -5.52 16.38
N PRO A 212 -16.23 -6.05 15.17
CA PRO A 212 -16.55 -7.46 14.98
C PRO A 212 -15.47 -8.35 15.66
N GLY A 213 -15.88 -9.50 16.18
CA GLY A 213 -14.93 -10.48 16.70
C GLY A 213 -14.21 -11.23 15.58
N GLU A 214 -13.11 -11.91 15.90
CA GLU A 214 -12.25 -12.63 14.94
C GLU A 214 -13.04 -13.61 14.05
N ASP A 215 -13.98 -14.37 14.62
CA ASP A 215 -14.84 -15.28 13.84
C ASP A 215 -15.71 -14.56 12.80
N HIS A 216 -16.16 -13.34 13.10
CA HIS A 216 -16.95 -12.55 12.16
C HIS A 216 -16.06 -11.91 11.09
N GLU A 217 -14.89 -11.42 11.48
CA GLU A 217 -13.89 -10.90 10.55
C GLU A 217 -13.43 -11.97 9.56
N ALA A 218 -13.15 -13.19 10.03
CA ALA A 218 -12.79 -14.32 9.18
C ALA A 218 -13.89 -14.63 8.15
N LYS A 219 -15.15 -14.67 8.58
CA LYS A 219 -16.31 -14.85 7.68
C LYS A 219 -16.46 -13.71 6.67
N MET A 220 -16.21 -12.46 7.07
CA MET A 220 -16.21 -11.32 6.15
C MET A 220 -15.12 -11.49 5.10
N TYR A 221 -13.91 -11.87 5.50
CA TYR A 221 -12.81 -12.06 4.56
C TYR A 221 -13.03 -13.25 3.61
N GLU A 222 -13.57 -14.37 4.12
CA GLU A 222 -14.00 -15.50 3.28
C GLU A 222 -15.03 -15.07 2.23
N MET A 223 -16.05 -14.30 2.64
CA MET A 223 -17.02 -13.75 1.69
C MET A 223 -16.36 -12.84 0.65
N VAL A 224 -15.46 -11.96 1.07
CA VAL A 224 -14.72 -11.08 0.14
C VAL A 224 -13.97 -11.93 -0.90
N MET A 225 -13.25 -12.97 -0.47
CA MET A 225 -12.54 -13.87 -1.39
C MET A 225 -13.50 -14.54 -2.38
N ASP A 226 -14.61 -15.10 -1.90
CA ASP A 226 -15.58 -15.82 -2.74
C ASP A 226 -16.30 -14.91 -3.74
N GLU A 227 -16.78 -13.74 -3.29
CA GLU A 227 -17.48 -12.81 -4.17
C GLU A 227 -16.53 -12.14 -5.18
N MET A 228 -15.29 -11.86 -4.81
CA MET A 228 -14.27 -11.37 -5.76
C MET A 228 -14.01 -12.39 -6.87
N GLU A 229 -13.77 -13.66 -6.51
CA GLU A 229 -13.52 -14.74 -7.47
C GLU A 229 -14.72 -14.94 -8.41
N LYS A 230 -15.93 -14.99 -7.86
CA LYS A 230 -17.19 -15.11 -8.62
C LYS A 230 -17.40 -13.99 -9.63
N HIS A 231 -16.91 -12.78 -9.35
CA HIS A 231 -16.98 -11.63 -10.26
C HIS A 231 -15.72 -11.45 -11.13
N GLY A 232 -14.82 -12.44 -11.13
CA GLY A 232 -13.65 -12.52 -11.99
C GLY A 232 -12.44 -11.69 -11.53
N TYR A 233 -12.40 -11.29 -10.26
CA TYR A 233 -11.25 -10.63 -9.66
C TYR A 233 -10.36 -11.67 -8.97
N ASN A 234 -9.17 -11.88 -9.52
CA ASN A 234 -8.22 -12.85 -8.98
C ASN A 234 -7.46 -12.23 -7.81
N GLN A 235 -7.49 -12.91 -6.67
CA GLN A 235 -6.67 -12.56 -5.52
C GLN A 235 -5.21 -12.90 -5.81
N TYR A 236 -4.34 -11.90 -5.94
CA TYR A 236 -2.93 -12.13 -6.23
C TYR A 236 -2.03 -12.01 -5.00
N GLU A 237 -2.52 -11.35 -3.94
CA GLU A 237 -1.93 -11.29 -2.61
C GLU A 237 -3.05 -11.04 -1.56
N ILE A 238 -2.73 -11.03 -0.26
CA ILE A 238 -3.71 -11.07 0.84
C ILE A 238 -4.87 -10.07 0.68
N SER A 239 -4.58 -8.80 0.39
CA SER A 239 -5.58 -7.74 0.39
C SER A 239 -6.06 -7.31 -1.00
N ASN A 240 -5.43 -7.76 -2.09
CA ASN A 240 -5.59 -7.15 -3.41
C ASN A 240 -6.06 -8.16 -4.46
N PHE A 241 -7.02 -7.70 -5.24
CA PHE A 241 -7.76 -8.45 -6.24
C PHE A 241 -7.77 -7.67 -7.54
N SER A 242 -7.59 -8.35 -8.68
CA SER A 242 -7.52 -7.67 -9.96
C SER A 242 -8.08 -8.49 -11.12
N LYS A 243 -8.56 -7.79 -12.14
CA LYS A 243 -8.89 -8.37 -13.44
C LYS A 243 -7.69 -8.30 -14.38
N GLY A 244 -7.38 -9.42 -15.04
CA GLY A 244 -6.26 -9.51 -15.98
C GLY A 244 -4.92 -9.15 -15.34
N ASP A 245 -4.12 -8.33 -16.03
CA ASP A 245 -2.78 -7.93 -15.61
C ASP A 245 -2.74 -6.60 -14.82
N ASN A 246 -3.87 -6.16 -14.24
CA ASN A 246 -3.98 -4.89 -13.50
C ASN A 246 -3.48 -4.95 -12.04
N LYS A 247 -2.65 -5.94 -11.69
CA LYS A 247 -2.06 -6.05 -10.34
C LYS A 247 -1.23 -4.81 -10.05
N SER A 248 -1.31 -4.27 -8.83
CA SER A 248 -0.40 -3.20 -8.39
C SER A 248 1.04 -3.69 -8.48
N ARG A 249 1.81 -3.14 -9.42
CA ARG A 249 3.22 -3.51 -9.59
C ARG A 249 4.04 -3.02 -8.40
N HIS A 250 3.68 -1.85 -7.86
CA HIS A 250 4.32 -1.32 -6.67
C HIS A 250 4.17 -2.22 -5.45
N ASN A 251 2.95 -2.73 -5.19
CA ASN A 251 2.73 -3.63 -4.05
C ASN A 251 3.51 -4.93 -4.24
N LEU A 252 3.58 -5.45 -5.48
CA LEU A 252 4.33 -6.65 -5.79
C LEU A 252 5.84 -6.49 -5.58
N THR A 253 6.41 -5.29 -5.77
CA THR A 253 7.81 -5.00 -5.42
C THR A 253 8.07 -5.33 -3.96
N TYR A 254 7.20 -4.88 -3.04
CA TYR A 254 7.32 -5.19 -1.61
C TYR A 254 7.23 -6.69 -1.36
N TRP A 255 6.24 -7.35 -1.96
CA TRP A 255 6.02 -8.79 -1.75
C TRP A 255 7.01 -9.70 -2.45
N ASN A 256 7.84 -9.16 -3.35
CA ASN A 256 8.98 -9.86 -3.95
C ASN A 256 10.29 -9.61 -3.20
N ASN A 257 10.24 -8.86 -2.08
CA ASN A 257 11.43 -8.41 -1.35
C ASN A 257 12.45 -7.77 -2.30
N GLU A 258 11.96 -6.92 -3.20
CA GLU A 258 12.75 -6.14 -4.15
C GLU A 258 13.08 -4.76 -3.59
N GLU A 259 14.16 -4.17 -4.07
CA GLU A 259 14.62 -2.85 -3.65
C GLU A 259 13.73 -1.73 -4.22
N TYR A 260 13.51 -0.70 -3.41
CA TYR A 260 12.72 0.48 -3.76
C TYR A 260 13.23 1.71 -3.01
N TYR A 261 13.12 2.88 -3.65
CA TYR A 261 13.28 4.16 -2.96
C TYR A 261 12.01 4.53 -2.22
N GLY A 262 12.16 5.12 -1.05
CA GLY A 262 11.10 5.83 -0.34
C GLY A 262 11.52 7.27 -0.14
N PHE A 263 10.70 8.19 -0.66
CA PHE A 263 10.94 9.63 -0.58
C PHE A 263 9.86 10.30 0.27
N GLY A 264 10.26 11.37 0.95
CA GLY A 264 9.37 12.18 1.77
C GLY A 264 9.40 11.80 3.24
N ALA A 265 8.87 12.71 4.06
CA ALA A 265 8.84 12.55 5.51
C ALA A 265 8.12 11.28 5.97
N GLY A 266 8.80 10.46 6.78
CA GLY A 266 8.28 9.17 7.28
C GLY A 266 8.28 8.03 6.26
N ALA A 267 8.81 8.24 5.04
CA ALA A 267 8.96 7.17 4.07
C ALA A 267 10.03 6.16 4.49
N HIS A 268 9.88 4.93 4.00
CA HIS A 268 10.86 3.87 4.19
C HIS A 268 11.43 3.45 2.83
N SER A 269 12.71 3.10 2.79
CA SER A 269 13.38 2.55 1.60
C SER A 269 13.97 1.18 1.88
N TYR A 270 14.19 0.40 0.82
CA TYR A 270 15.07 -0.77 0.85
C TYR A 270 16.00 -0.73 -0.34
N VAL A 271 17.28 -0.43 -0.10
CA VAL A 271 18.25 -0.16 -1.17
C VAL A 271 19.61 -0.71 -0.76
N ASN A 272 20.27 -1.47 -1.65
CA ASN A 272 21.59 -2.06 -1.43
C ASN A 272 21.69 -2.87 -0.11
N GLY A 273 20.61 -3.55 0.27
CA GLY A 273 20.55 -4.29 1.53
C GLY A 273 20.39 -3.44 2.79
N GLU A 274 20.10 -2.14 2.67
CA GLU A 274 19.81 -1.25 3.79
C GLU A 274 18.31 -0.92 3.84
N ARG A 275 17.69 -1.07 5.02
CA ARG A 275 16.37 -0.52 5.32
C ARG A 275 16.56 0.86 5.91
N ILE A 276 16.01 1.88 5.25
CA ILE A 276 16.20 3.28 5.63
C ILE A 276 14.85 3.85 6.04
N GLN A 277 14.80 4.51 7.19
CA GLN A 277 13.62 5.25 7.64
C GLN A 277 13.89 6.76 7.58
N ASN A 278 13.01 7.49 6.91
CA ASN A 278 13.03 8.95 6.94
C ASN A 278 12.36 9.50 8.20
N VAL A 279 12.84 10.64 8.67
CA VAL A 279 12.21 11.37 9.77
C VAL A 279 10.78 11.80 9.39
N GLY A 280 9.81 11.56 10.28
CA GLY A 280 8.40 11.87 10.06
C GLY A 280 8.01 13.36 10.23
N PRO A 281 8.40 14.04 11.32
CA PRO A 281 8.04 15.45 11.51
C PRO A 281 8.72 16.39 10.52
N LEU A 282 7.92 17.22 9.82
CA LEU A 282 8.39 18.08 8.71
C LEU A 282 9.60 18.94 9.05
N LYS A 283 9.59 19.60 10.22
CA LYS A 283 10.71 20.45 10.64
C LYS A 283 12.02 19.66 10.77
N GLN A 284 11.95 18.45 11.32
CA GLN A 284 13.13 17.61 11.48
C GLN A 284 13.58 17.04 10.13
N TYR A 285 12.62 16.68 9.26
CA TYR A 285 12.88 16.27 7.88
C TYR A 285 13.66 17.35 7.10
N PHE A 286 13.24 18.62 7.18
CA PHE A 286 13.96 19.74 6.55
C PHE A 286 15.37 19.92 7.12
N ASN A 287 15.48 20.01 8.45
CA ASN A 287 16.77 20.21 9.11
C ASN A 287 17.78 19.11 8.74
N LYS A 288 17.35 17.85 8.69
CA LYS A 288 18.23 16.73 8.34
C LYS A 288 18.77 16.79 6.91
N ILE A 289 17.93 17.20 5.96
CA ILE A 289 18.34 17.40 4.57
C ILE A 289 19.34 18.56 4.48
N ASP A 290 19.11 19.67 5.18
CA ASP A 290 20.06 20.79 5.16
C ASP A 290 21.41 20.44 5.82
N GLU A 291 21.38 19.64 6.89
CA GLU A 291 22.58 19.22 7.62
C GLU A 291 23.41 18.16 6.88
N THR A 292 22.74 17.17 6.26
CA THR A 292 23.40 15.94 5.79
C THR A 292 23.13 15.60 4.33
N GLY A 293 22.23 16.31 3.67
CA GLY A 293 21.70 15.97 2.35
C GLY A 293 20.60 14.92 2.37
N PHE A 294 20.37 14.24 3.50
CA PHE A 294 19.41 13.13 3.60
C PHE A 294 18.49 13.26 4.84
N PRO A 295 17.22 12.85 4.77
CA PRO A 295 16.29 12.92 5.90
C PRO A 295 16.33 11.68 6.81
N TYR A 296 17.44 10.95 6.87
CA TYR A 296 17.50 9.64 7.52
C TYR A 296 17.39 9.76 9.05
N LEU A 297 16.42 9.04 9.61
CA LEU A 297 16.26 8.81 11.04
C LEU A 297 17.06 7.58 11.47
N ASP A 298 16.92 6.49 10.72
CA ASP A 298 17.53 5.20 10.99
C ASP A 298 17.95 4.51 9.70
N VAL A 299 19.05 3.76 9.77
CA VAL A 299 19.59 2.95 8.67
C VAL A 299 20.01 1.61 9.25
N HIS A 300 19.28 0.56 8.87
CA HIS A 300 19.55 -0.82 9.29
C HIS A 300 20.15 -1.62 8.14
N VAL A 301 21.32 -2.21 8.35
CA VAL A 301 21.93 -3.13 7.38
C VAL A 301 21.29 -4.51 7.58
N VAL A 302 20.52 -4.95 6.59
CA VAL A 302 19.81 -6.23 6.65
C VAL A 302 20.82 -7.36 6.48
N THR A 303 20.91 -8.19 7.51
CA THR A 303 21.76 -9.39 7.51
C THR A 303 21.25 -10.44 6.51
N GLU A 304 22.10 -11.36 6.08
CA GLU A 304 21.68 -12.44 5.17
C GLU A 304 20.54 -13.29 5.77
N LYS A 305 20.55 -13.49 7.10
CA LYS A 305 19.46 -14.14 7.83
C LYS A 305 18.16 -13.38 7.66
N GLU A 306 18.14 -12.09 8.00
CA GLU A 306 16.93 -11.26 7.87
C GLU A 306 16.45 -11.19 6.41
N LYS A 307 17.34 -11.15 5.41
CA LYS A 307 16.92 -11.16 4.00
C LYS A 307 16.19 -12.45 3.64
N MET A 308 16.64 -13.60 4.15
CA MET A 308 15.96 -14.89 3.94
C MET A 308 14.62 -14.94 4.67
N GLU A 309 14.55 -14.43 5.90
CA GLU A 309 13.31 -14.33 6.68
C GLU A 309 12.30 -13.40 6.00
N GLU A 310 12.73 -12.22 5.55
CA GLU A 310 11.92 -11.25 4.80
C GLU A 310 11.42 -11.84 3.47
N GLU A 311 12.19 -12.67 2.78
CA GLU A 311 11.74 -13.35 1.55
C GLU A 311 10.50 -14.23 1.82
N LEU A 312 10.46 -14.93 2.96
CA LEU A 312 9.31 -15.75 3.36
C LEU A 312 8.18 -14.89 3.92
N PHE A 313 8.50 -13.97 4.85
CA PHE A 313 7.56 -13.08 5.51
C PHE A 313 6.77 -12.22 4.50
N LEU A 314 7.45 -11.63 3.52
CA LEU A 314 6.83 -10.82 2.48
C LEU A 314 6.26 -11.69 1.35
N GLY A 315 6.98 -12.73 0.96
CA GLY A 315 6.63 -13.55 -0.20
C GLY A 315 5.38 -14.40 0.00
N LEU A 316 5.14 -14.91 1.21
CA LEU A 316 3.95 -15.70 1.55
C LEU A 316 2.66 -14.88 1.53
N ARG A 317 2.73 -13.54 1.50
CA ARG A 317 1.56 -12.68 1.29
C ARG A 317 0.97 -12.83 -0.12
N LYS A 318 1.76 -13.28 -1.10
CA LYS A 318 1.28 -13.56 -2.46
C LYS A 318 0.51 -14.87 -2.49
N THR A 319 -0.59 -14.92 -3.26
CA THR A 319 -1.31 -16.19 -3.51
C THR A 319 -0.42 -17.24 -4.18
N LYS A 320 0.56 -16.82 -5.00
CA LYS A 320 1.55 -17.73 -5.60
C LYS A 320 2.61 -18.21 -4.58
N GLY A 321 2.77 -17.49 -3.47
CA GLY A 321 3.78 -17.76 -2.47
C GLY A 321 5.21 -17.51 -2.93
N VAL A 322 6.14 -18.29 -2.38
CA VAL A 322 7.59 -18.15 -2.55
C VAL A 322 8.14 -19.30 -3.39
N SER A 323 8.94 -18.96 -4.41
CA SER A 323 9.58 -19.97 -5.28
C SER A 323 10.83 -20.52 -4.61
N LYS A 324 10.94 -21.84 -4.49
CA LYS A 324 12.15 -22.50 -3.98
C LYS A 324 13.36 -22.25 -4.88
N ILE A 325 13.18 -22.30 -6.20
CA ILE A 325 14.25 -22.02 -7.17
C ILE A 325 14.72 -20.56 -7.08
N ALA A 326 13.79 -19.60 -6.97
CA ALA A 326 14.17 -18.19 -6.85
C ALA A 326 14.91 -17.93 -5.53
N PHE A 327 14.44 -18.54 -4.44
CA PHE A 327 15.10 -18.47 -3.13
C PHE A 327 16.53 -19.01 -3.21
N GLN A 328 16.71 -20.22 -3.74
CA GLN A 328 18.02 -20.85 -3.91
C GLN A 328 18.95 -19.99 -4.78
N LYS A 329 18.45 -19.43 -5.87
CA LYS A 329 19.23 -18.52 -6.73
C LYS A 329 19.63 -17.23 -6.02
N LYS A 330 18.76 -16.69 -5.15
CA LYS A 330 18.98 -15.42 -4.44
C LYS A 330 19.98 -15.57 -3.29
N PHE A 331 19.90 -16.67 -2.54
CA PHE A 331 20.67 -16.86 -1.29
C PHE A 331 21.73 -17.95 -1.36
N ASN A 332 21.79 -18.72 -2.44
CA ASN A 332 22.66 -19.89 -2.58
C ASN A 332 22.46 -20.92 -1.43
N MET A 333 21.23 -21.02 -0.92
CA MET A 333 20.79 -21.94 0.13
C MET A 333 19.42 -22.53 -0.22
N GLU A 334 19.18 -23.78 0.17
CA GLU A 334 17.86 -24.39 -0.02
C GLU A 334 16.88 -23.92 1.05
N MET A 335 15.67 -23.53 0.64
CA MET A 335 14.60 -23.12 1.56
C MET A 335 14.29 -24.21 2.60
N ASP A 336 14.25 -25.47 2.17
CA ASP A 336 14.00 -26.63 3.03
C ASP A 336 15.12 -26.89 4.05
N GLN A 337 16.33 -26.38 3.82
CA GLN A 337 17.42 -26.48 4.79
C GLN A 337 17.35 -25.37 5.83
N VAL A 338 17.01 -24.15 5.39
CA VAL A 338 16.96 -22.97 6.27
C VAL A 338 15.72 -23.01 7.18
N PHE A 339 14.56 -23.39 6.63
CA PHE A 339 13.26 -23.28 7.28
C PHE A 339 12.54 -24.63 7.48
N ALA A 340 13.30 -25.74 7.58
CA ALA A 340 12.76 -27.10 7.65
C ALA A 340 11.60 -27.25 8.66
N LYS A 341 11.84 -26.78 9.90
CA LYS A 341 10.90 -26.91 11.02
C LYS A 341 9.65 -26.06 10.79
N GLN A 342 9.82 -24.83 10.32
CA GLN A 342 8.74 -23.89 10.04
C GLN A 342 7.83 -24.40 8.93
N LEU A 343 8.42 -24.90 7.84
CA LEU A 343 7.68 -25.49 6.73
C LEU A 343 6.87 -26.70 7.19
N GLN A 344 7.53 -27.66 7.85
CA GLN A 344 6.87 -28.86 8.35
C GLN A 344 5.70 -28.54 9.29
N ASN A 345 5.92 -27.70 10.30
CA ASN A 345 4.89 -27.36 11.29
C ASN A 345 3.67 -26.70 10.65
N ASN A 346 3.87 -25.80 9.68
CA ASN A 346 2.77 -25.11 9.02
C ASN A 346 2.05 -26.02 8.00
N GLN A 347 2.74 -26.94 7.36
CA GLN A 347 2.14 -27.95 6.48
C GLN A 347 1.29 -28.96 7.28
N GLU A 348 1.79 -29.44 8.42
CA GLU A 348 1.04 -30.34 9.32
C GLU A 348 -0.24 -29.70 9.85
N GLN A 349 -0.24 -28.38 10.07
CA GLN A 349 -1.43 -27.60 10.46
C GLN A 349 -2.37 -27.26 9.29
N GLY A 350 -1.96 -27.59 8.06
CA GLY A 350 -2.70 -27.28 6.82
C GLY A 350 -2.72 -25.79 6.49
N LEU A 351 -1.75 -25.01 6.97
CA LEU A 351 -1.64 -23.57 6.73
C LEU A 351 -0.79 -23.26 5.49
N LEU A 352 0.19 -24.12 5.19
CA LEU A 352 1.00 -24.05 3.98
C LEU A 352 0.80 -25.29 3.12
N GLU A 353 0.95 -25.10 1.82
CA GLU A 353 1.07 -26.18 0.84
C GLU A 353 2.25 -25.91 -0.09
N GLU A 354 2.80 -26.99 -0.64
CA GLU A 354 3.80 -26.93 -1.69
C GLU A 354 3.20 -27.40 -3.01
N SER A 355 3.33 -26.59 -4.05
CA SER A 355 2.79 -26.88 -5.38
C SER A 355 3.66 -26.21 -6.44
N ASP A 356 4.04 -26.96 -7.48
CA ASP A 356 4.83 -26.48 -8.63
C ASP A 356 6.15 -25.77 -8.25
N GLY A 357 6.81 -26.21 -7.17
CA GLY A 357 8.05 -25.61 -6.67
C GLY A 357 7.85 -24.28 -5.92
N TYR A 358 6.61 -23.99 -5.51
CA TYR A 358 6.25 -22.85 -4.66
C TYR A 358 5.73 -23.32 -3.31
N VAL A 359 6.10 -22.59 -2.25
CA VAL A 359 5.47 -22.69 -0.93
C VAL A 359 4.48 -21.54 -0.80
N ARG A 360 3.21 -21.84 -0.53
CA ARG A 360 2.14 -20.83 -0.45
C ARG A 360 1.14 -21.11 0.66
N LEU A 361 0.43 -20.08 1.09
CA LEU A 361 -0.68 -20.22 2.03
C LEU A 361 -1.81 -21.02 1.39
N THR A 362 -2.37 -21.96 2.15
CA THR A 362 -3.67 -22.54 1.84
C THR A 362 -4.78 -21.51 2.08
N ARG A 363 -6.02 -21.82 1.69
CA ARG A 363 -7.17 -20.97 2.02
C ARG A 363 -7.30 -20.73 3.53
N LYS A 364 -7.09 -21.77 4.35
CA LYS A 364 -7.02 -21.66 5.81
C LYS A 364 -5.83 -20.80 6.27
N GLY A 365 -4.66 -21.01 5.65
CA GLY A 365 -3.45 -20.23 5.93
C GLY A 365 -3.62 -18.73 5.71
N LYS A 366 -4.42 -18.31 4.72
CA LYS A 366 -4.72 -16.88 4.49
C LYS A 366 -5.44 -16.21 5.65
N LEU A 367 -6.26 -16.94 6.42
CA LEU A 367 -6.95 -16.42 7.60
C LEU A 367 -6.00 -16.21 8.78
N LEU A 368 -4.94 -17.03 8.85
CA LEU A 368 -3.94 -17.03 9.92
C LEU A 368 -2.57 -16.54 9.42
N GLY A 369 -2.57 -15.69 8.39
CA GLY A 369 -1.35 -15.32 7.66
C GLY A 369 -0.26 -14.75 8.57
N ASN A 370 -0.64 -13.87 9.50
CA ASN A 370 0.32 -13.26 10.43
C ASN A 370 1.02 -14.29 11.34
N GLU A 371 0.31 -15.31 11.82
CA GLU A 371 0.90 -16.39 12.61
C GLU A 371 1.91 -17.18 11.78
N VAL A 372 1.55 -17.50 10.53
CA VAL A 372 2.44 -18.17 9.59
C VAL A 372 3.68 -17.32 9.34
N PHE A 373 3.53 -16.03 9.02
CA PHE A 373 4.65 -15.15 8.72
C PHE A 373 5.61 -15.01 9.90
N GLN A 374 5.08 -14.84 11.11
CA GLN A 374 5.89 -14.74 12.33
C GLN A 374 6.70 -16.01 12.58
N SER A 375 6.18 -17.19 12.23
CA SER A 375 6.89 -18.45 12.44
C SER A 375 8.22 -18.55 11.67
N PHE A 376 8.39 -17.77 10.59
CA PHE A 376 9.62 -17.73 9.79
C PHE A 376 10.68 -16.76 10.31
N LEU A 377 10.41 -16.01 11.38
CA LEU A 377 11.43 -15.24 12.08
C LEU A 377 12.20 -16.19 13.01
N ILE A 378 13.47 -16.46 12.70
CA ILE A 378 14.31 -17.41 13.42
C ILE A 378 15.09 -16.64 14.49
N ASP A 379 15.37 -17.24 15.64
CA ASP A 379 16.23 -16.68 16.69
C ASP A 379 17.73 -16.86 16.42
#